data_AF-A0A7V3FMJ2-F1
#
_entry.id   AF-A0A7V3FMJ2-F1
#
_cell.length_a   1.000
_cell.length_b   1.000
_cell.length_c   1.000
_cell.angle_alpha   90.00
_cell.angle_beta   90.00
_cell.angle_gamma   90.00
#
_symmetry.space_group_name_H-M   'P 1'
#
loop_
_entity.id
_entity.type
_entity.pdbx_description
1 polymer ?
#
loop_
_entity_poly.entity_id
_entity_poly.type
_entity_poly.pdbx_seq_one_letter_code
_entity_poly.pdbx_strand_id
1 'polypeptide(L)'
;MPSWLKPGTAFLLLALVFGLGFLALLPPFQAPDEPFHLLRAYQVSTGEWGETLEDGRRGAVVPGSAIDFFSAFQHVPLKPTVQVSKEEVLRFRERPLEPKATRFIGYATALAHPAWPYLPQALGMSLARALELPVFYLLYLGRLFNLLAWAALVYAAIRRAPILPWLLFLLALTPISLQQAASLSPDAVTNGLAFLLFAGLLRLWLAPEEVPAPATLVGTMALGLLLTLSKFAYGLHALLFILIPWQRFGSRGRRLLGLALFFGLNLAWMLHTLRSGGDPARAGGGGRLLALLQDPVHFFEVGLDTLRVYGLFYLEQFVGRLGHLDTNLPRALIVYYWLLLLGVALLEREPGRGLKPAEKAWIAGVLLVEVAAIW
;
A
#
# COMPACT_ATOMS: atom_id res chain seq x y z
N MET A 1 17.33 -7.51 -28.25
CA MET A 1 17.18 -8.04 -26.87
C MET A 1 15.91 -8.87 -26.79
N PRO A 2 15.95 -10.11 -26.29
CA PRO A 2 14.76 -10.92 -25.98
C PRO A 2 13.66 -10.13 -25.26
N SER A 3 12.39 -10.43 -25.52
CA SER A 3 11.24 -9.71 -24.94
C SER A 3 11.17 -9.78 -23.40
N TRP A 4 11.71 -10.83 -22.79
CA TRP A 4 11.80 -11.01 -21.33
C TRP A 4 12.91 -10.17 -20.67
N LEU A 5 13.83 -9.58 -21.44
CA LEU A 5 14.83 -8.63 -20.91
C LEU A 5 14.25 -7.23 -20.68
N LYS A 6 12.97 -7.00 -21.01
CA LYS A 6 12.32 -5.74 -20.65
C LYS A 6 12.00 -5.75 -19.16
N PRO A 7 12.33 -4.69 -18.40
CA PRO A 7 12.18 -4.67 -16.94
C PRO A 7 10.76 -4.99 -16.48
N GLY A 8 9.73 -4.52 -17.20
CA GLY A 8 8.35 -4.87 -16.89
C GLY A 8 8.05 -6.38 -17.03
N THR A 9 8.50 -7.02 -18.11
CA THR A 9 8.24 -8.45 -18.32
C THR A 9 9.02 -9.31 -17.32
N ALA A 10 10.29 -8.95 -17.06
CA ALA A 10 11.08 -9.57 -16.01
C ALA A 10 10.43 -9.41 -14.63
N PHE A 11 9.96 -8.21 -14.30
CA PHE A 11 9.24 -7.93 -13.05
C PHE A 11 8.06 -8.87 -12.90
N LEU A 12 7.18 -8.91 -13.89
CA LEU A 12 5.94 -9.68 -13.80
C LEU A 12 6.21 -11.16 -13.60
N LEU A 13 7.19 -11.73 -14.32
CA LEU A 13 7.59 -13.13 -14.16
C LEU A 13 8.09 -13.40 -12.74
N LEU A 14 9.04 -12.61 -12.23
CA LEU A 14 9.62 -12.81 -10.90
C LEU A 14 8.62 -12.53 -9.79
N ALA A 15 7.79 -11.48 -9.93
CA ALA A 15 6.74 -11.13 -8.99
C ALA A 15 5.72 -12.26 -8.85
N LEU A 16 5.34 -12.92 -9.95
CA LEU A 16 4.44 -14.07 -9.90
C LEU A 16 5.12 -15.31 -9.32
N VAL A 17 6.35 -15.63 -9.71
CA VAL A 17 7.06 -16.80 -9.16
C VAL A 17 7.28 -16.65 -7.66
N PHE A 18 7.88 -15.54 -7.21
CA PHE A 18 8.16 -15.33 -5.79
C PHE A 18 6.90 -15.00 -5.00
N GLY A 19 5.96 -14.24 -5.56
CA GLY A 19 4.69 -13.92 -4.91
C GLY A 19 3.81 -15.16 -4.70
N LEU A 20 3.74 -16.08 -5.68
CA LEU A 20 3.07 -17.37 -5.49
C LEU A 20 3.83 -18.27 -4.50
N GLY A 21 5.17 -18.17 -4.47
CA GLY A 21 5.99 -18.79 -3.43
C GLY A 21 5.61 -18.29 -2.03
N PHE A 22 5.53 -16.98 -1.82
CA PHE A 22 5.05 -16.39 -0.57
C PHE A 22 3.62 -16.79 -0.26
N LEU A 23 2.71 -16.80 -1.24
CA LEU A 23 1.33 -17.22 -1.04
C LEU A 23 1.25 -18.67 -0.52
N ALA A 24 2.09 -19.56 -1.04
CA ALA A 24 2.12 -20.97 -0.65
C ALA A 24 2.84 -21.21 0.70
N LEU A 25 3.90 -20.44 0.98
CA LEU A 25 4.78 -20.66 2.14
C LEU A 25 4.41 -19.83 3.37
N LEU A 26 3.81 -18.65 3.18
CA LEU A 26 3.40 -17.77 4.27
C LEU A 26 2.18 -18.40 4.97
N PRO A 27 2.29 -18.83 6.24
CA PRO A 27 1.16 -19.38 6.96
C PRO A 27 -0.01 -18.40 7.01
N PRO A 28 -1.25 -18.88 7.20
CA PRO A 28 -2.39 -18.02 7.46
C PRO A 28 -2.09 -17.05 8.59
N PHE A 29 -2.40 -15.77 8.37
CA PHE A 29 -2.31 -14.70 9.38
C PHE A 29 -0.91 -14.37 9.88
N GLN A 30 0.14 -14.70 9.10
CA GLN A 30 1.52 -14.30 9.42
C GLN A 30 1.93 -12.93 8.86
N ALA A 31 1.09 -12.25 8.08
CA ALA A 31 1.32 -10.84 7.75
C ALA A 31 0.72 -9.92 8.85
N PRO A 32 1.30 -8.73 9.08
CA PRO A 32 0.77 -7.76 10.05
C PRO A 32 -0.70 -7.46 9.77
N ASP A 33 -1.52 -7.46 10.83
CA ASP A 33 -2.95 -7.12 10.82
C ASP A 33 -3.83 -7.92 9.84
N GLU A 34 -3.30 -8.99 9.23
CA GLU A 34 -3.99 -9.80 8.22
C GLU A 34 -5.34 -10.38 8.67
N PRO A 35 -5.52 -10.82 9.93
CA PRO A 35 -6.83 -11.20 10.43
C PRO A 35 -7.89 -10.13 10.23
N PHE A 36 -7.55 -8.88 10.54
CA PHE A 36 -8.49 -7.77 10.42
C PHE A 36 -8.73 -7.40 8.96
N HIS A 37 -7.71 -7.53 8.12
CA HIS A 37 -7.84 -7.39 6.67
C HIS A 37 -8.74 -8.46 6.06
N LEU A 38 -8.75 -9.69 6.61
CA LEU A 38 -9.70 -10.74 6.21
C LEU A 38 -11.14 -10.32 6.49
N LEU A 39 -11.41 -9.84 7.70
CA LEU A 39 -12.74 -9.39 8.10
C LEU A 39 -13.21 -8.25 7.18
N ARG A 40 -12.35 -7.25 6.95
CA ARG A 40 -12.70 -6.09 6.13
C ARG A 40 -12.92 -6.46 4.67
N ALA A 41 -12.03 -7.27 4.07
CA ALA A 41 -12.19 -7.74 2.70
C ALA A 41 -13.46 -8.58 2.53
N TYR A 42 -13.82 -9.38 3.54
CA TYR A 42 -15.06 -10.14 3.51
C TYR A 42 -16.29 -9.23 3.49
N GLN A 43 -16.35 -8.19 4.32
CA GLN A 43 -17.45 -7.22 4.29
C GLN A 43 -17.58 -6.52 2.93
N VAL A 44 -16.46 -6.05 2.37
CA VAL A 44 -16.47 -5.41 1.05
C VAL A 44 -16.98 -6.38 -0.01
N SER A 45 -16.65 -7.67 0.12
CA SER A 45 -17.11 -8.70 -0.79
C SER A 45 -18.61 -8.99 -0.68
N THR A 46 -19.25 -8.79 0.49
CA THR A 46 -20.71 -8.88 0.67
C THR A 46 -21.45 -7.59 0.30
N GLY A 47 -20.74 -6.54 -0.10
CA GLY A 47 -21.32 -5.24 -0.44
C GLY A 47 -21.45 -4.29 0.76
N GLU A 48 -20.83 -4.60 1.90
CA GLU A 48 -20.77 -3.73 3.07
C GLU A 48 -19.56 -2.79 2.97
N TRP A 49 -19.77 -1.59 2.41
CA TRP A 49 -18.73 -0.57 2.26
C TRP A 49 -18.53 0.29 3.51
N GLY A 50 -19.58 0.43 4.31
CA GLY A 50 -19.59 1.20 5.54
C GLY A 50 -18.95 0.46 6.71
N GLU A 51 -19.06 1.07 7.89
CA GLU A 51 -18.68 0.45 9.15
C GLU A 51 -19.86 -0.33 9.73
N THR A 52 -19.58 -1.40 10.46
CA THR A 52 -20.60 -2.13 11.20
C THR A 52 -20.53 -1.76 12.67
N LEU A 53 -21.67 -1.33 13.21
CA LEU A 53 -21.86 -0.94 14.61
C LEU A 53 -22.84 -1.90 15.26
N GLU A 54 -22.42 -2.55 16.35
CA GLU A 54 -23.27 -3.43 17.15
C GLU A 54 -23.01 -3.14 18.63
N ASP A 55 -24.07 -2.83 19.38
CA ASP A 55 -24.00 -2.44 20.81
C ASP A 55 -22.97 -1.33 21.11
N GLY A 56 -22.89 -0.33 20.23
CA GLY A 56 -21.92 0.77 20.37
C GLY A 56 -20.46 0.37 20.09
N ARG A 57 -20.21 -0.89 19.72
CA ARG A 57 -18.89 -1.39 19.33
C ARG A 57 -18.75 -1.42 17.82
N ARG A 58 -17.59 -0.99 17.36
CA ARG A 58 -17.13 -1.02 15.97
C ARG A 58 -16.54 -2.39 15.66
N GLY A 59 -16.96 -3.01 14.56
CA GLY A 59 -16.47 -4.33 14.16
C GLY A 59 -16.97 -4.80 12.80
N ALA A 60 -17.08 -6.11 12.64
CA ALA A 60 -17.70 -6.75 11.49
C ALA A 60 -18.59 -7.92 11.91
N VAL A 61 -19.64 -8.14 11.13
CA VAL A 61 -20.47 -9.35 11.19
C VAL A 61 -19.98 -10.28 10.09
N VAL A 62 -19.33 -11.38 10.47
CA VAL A 62 -18.73 -12.33 9.52
C VAL A 62 -19.11 -13.76 9.87
N PRO A 63 -18.92 -14.74 8.98
CA PRO A 63 -19.17 -16.14 9.29
C PRO A 63 -18.32 -16.61 10.46
N GLY A 64 -18.92 -17.38 11.36
CA GLY A 64 -18.25 -17.90 12.55
C GLY A 64 -17.00 -18.71 12.19
N SER A 65 -17.04 -19.46 11.09
CA SER A 65 -15.90 -20.22 10.57
C SER A 65 -14.66 -19.36 10.27
N ALA A 66 -14.83 -18.10 9.85
CA ALA A 66 -13.73 -17.18 9.57
C ALA A 66 -13.05 -16.72 10.86
N ILE A 67 -13.84 -16.49 11.91
CA ILE A 67 -13.31 -16.19 13.25
C ILE A 67 -12.58 -17.42 13.81
N ASP A 68 -13.17 -18.61 13.72
CA ASP A 68 -12.54 -19.86 14.17
C ASP A 68 -11.21 -20.10 13.44
N PHE A 69 -11.19 -19.83 12.12
CA PHE A 69 -10.00 -19.96 11.30
C PHE A 69 -8.89 -19.04 11.78
N PHE A 70 -9.17 -17.76 11.99
CA PHE A 70 -8.20 -16.83 12.58
C PHE A 70 -7.76 -17.25 13.99
N SER A 71 -8.69 -17.58 14.88
CA SER A 71 -8.40 -17.95 16.27
C SER A 71 -7.42 -19.12 16.38
N ALA A 72 -7.47 -20.07 15.44
CA ALA A 72 -6.54 -21.19 15.40
C ALA A 72 -5.06 -20.77 15.24
N PHE A 73 -4.77 -19.63 14.61
CA PHE A 73 -3.39 -19.17 14.35
C PHE A 73 -2.93 -18.04 15.28
N GLN A 74 -3.74 -17.63 16.26
CA GLN A 74 -3.38 -16.57 17.23
C GLN A 74 -2.15 -16.89 18.08
N HIS A 75 -1.75 -18.16 18.13
CA HIS A 75 -0.59 -18.59 18.90
C HIS A 75 0.76 -18.25 18.23
N VAL A 76 0.76 -17.84 16.95
CA VAL A 76 1.94 -17.67 16.08
C VAL A 76 2.56 -16.26 16.08
N PRO A 77 1.79 -15.14 15.97
CA PRO A 77 2.37 -13.81 15.81
C PRO A 77 3.38 -13.44 16.90
N LEU A 78 4.48 -12.77 16.51
CA LEU A 78 5.54 -12.28 17.40
C LEU A 78 6.33 -13.39 18.12
N LYS A 79 6.26 -14.62 17.60
CA LYS A 79 6.99 -15.79 18.13
C LYS A 79 7.77 -16.48 16.99
N PRO A 80 8.95 -15.97 16.61
CA PRO A 80 9.68 -16.43 15.41
C PRO A 80 10.14 -17.89 15.47
N THR A 81 10.14 -18.52 16.65
CA THR A 81 10.47 -19.93 16.84
C THR A 81 9.27 -20.87 16.69
N VAL A 82 8.05 -20.34 16.69
CA VAL A 82 6.82 -21.13 16.54
C VAL A 82 6.58 -21.37 15.05
N GLN A 83 6.49 -22.64 14.67
CA GLN A 83 6.22 -23.05 13.31
C GLN A 83 4.79 -23.60 13.20
N VAL A 84 4.15 -23.30 12.07
CA VAL A 84 2.82 -23.82 11.75
C VAL A 84 3.00 -25.06 10.87
N SER A 85 2.42 -26.19 11.28
CA SER A 85 2.48 -27.42 10.50
C SER A 85 1.59 -27.35 9.26
N LYS A 86 1.93 -28.12 8.22
CA LYS A 86 1.11 -28.21 7.01
C LYS A 86 -0.27 -28.76 7.34
N GLU A 87 -0.35 -29.74 8.24
CA GLU A 87 -1.57 -30.40 8.68
C GLU A 87 -2.52 -29.41 9.37
N GLU A 88 -1.97 -28.52 10.20
CA GLU A 88 -2.73 -27.47 10.87
C GLU A 88 -3.36 -26.47 9.89
N VAL A 89 -2.66 -26.16 8.80
CA VAL A 89 -3.18 -25.30 7.73
C VAL A 89 -4.25 -26.04 6.91
N LEU A 90 -3.95 -27.28 6.50
CA LEU A 90 -4.80 -28.03 5.58
C LEU A 90 -6.11 -28.52 6.22
N ARG A 91 -6.21 -28.65 7.55
CA ARG A 91 -7.48 -29.04 8.22
C ARG A 91 -8.65 -28.09 7.91
N PHE A 92 -8.36 -26.83 7.56
CA PHE A 92 -9.39 -25.85 7.19
C PHE A 92 -9.88 -26.00 5.75
N ARG A 93 -9.24 -26.83 4.91
CA ARG A 93 -9.69 -27.09 3.53
C ARG A 93 -11.05 -27.77 3.46
N GLU A 94 -11.48 -28.42 4.53
CA GLU A 94 -12.77 -29.10 4.62
C GLU A 94 -13.77 -28.33 5.50
N ARG A 95 -13.33 -27.26 6.20
CA ARG A 95 -14.19 -26.45 7.08
C ARG A 95 -15.11 -25.55 6.24
N PRO A 96 -16.43 -25.79 6.21
CA PRO A 96 -17.35 -24.99 5.41
C PRO A 96 -17.35 -23.53 5.86
N LEU A 97 -17.61 -22.60 4.94
CA LEU A 97 -17.69 -21.17 5.26
C LEU A 97 -18.91 -20.84 6.13
N GLU A 98 -20.05 -21.49 5.91
CA GLU A 98 -21.30 -21.24 6.65
C GLU A 98 -21.70 -19.75 6.67
N PRO A 99 -21.91 -19.11 5.49
CA PRO A 99 -22.05 -17.65 5.39
C PRO A 99 -23.24 -17.06 6.17
N LYS A 100 -24.23 -17.88 6.52
CA LYS A 100 -25.40 -17.49 7.31
C LYS A 100 -25.18 -17.61 8.82
N ALA A 101 -24.21 -18.39 9.27
CA ALA A 101 -23.88 -18.58 10.68
C ALA A 101 -22.91 -17.48 11.12
N THR A 102 -23.41 -16.25 11.22
CA THR A 102 -22.57 -15.08 11.48
C THR A 102 -22.34 -14.84 12.96
N ARG A 103 -21.21 -14.19 13.28
CA ARG A 103 -20.89 -13.65 14.60
C ARG A 103 -20.29 -12.26 14.45
N PHE A 104 -20.62 -11.39 15.40
CA PHE A 104 -19.98 -10.09 15.52
C PHE A 104 -18.60 -10.25 16.15
N ILE A 105 -17.61 -9.58 15.57
CA ILE A 105 -16.28 -9.42 16.15
C ILE A 105 -15.90 -7.95 16.16
N GLY A 106 -15.68 -7.42 17.36
CA GLY A 106 -15.22 -6.05 17.55
C GLY A 106 -13.73 -5.92 17.23
N TYR A 107 -13.36 -4.88 16.49
CA TYR A 107 -11.96 -4.51 16.30
C TYR A 107 -11.88 -3.00 16.11
N ALA A 108 -11.14 -2.32 16.99
CA ALA A 108 -11.07 -0.87 16.99
C ALA A 108 -10.25 -0.32 15.81
N THR A 109 -9.25 -1.07 15.33
CA THR A 109 -8.19 -0.54 14.45
C THR A 109 -8.49 -0.62 12.95
N ALA A 110 -9.08 -1.71 12.45
CA ALA A 110 -9.21 -1.92 11.00
C ALA A 110 -10.42 -1.24 10.32
N LEU A 111 -11.28 -0.56 11.08
CA LEU A 111 -12.29 0.35 10.51
C LEU A 111 -11.73 1.73 10.14
N ALA A 112 -10.46 1.99 10.44
CA ALA A 112 -9.76 3.16 9.91
C ALA A 112 -9.39 3.04 8.42
N HIS A 113 -9.51 1.84 7.84
CA HIS A 113 -9.17 1.63 6.43
C HIS A 113 -10.39 1.76 5.51
N PRO A 114 -10.30 2.56 4.45
CA PRO A 114 -11.35 2.69 3.45
C PRO A 114 -11.63 1.32 2.79
N ALA A 115 -12.85 1.12 2.31
CA ALA A 115 -13.28 -0.17 1.72
C ALA A 115 -12.55 -0.49 0.41
N TRP A 116 -12.34 0.53 -0.43
CA TRP A 116 -11.97 0.30 -1.83
C TRP A 116 -10.57 -0.33 -2.05
N PRO A 117 -9.52 -0.11 -1.22
CA PRO A 117 -8.25 -0.81 -1.38
C PRO A 117 -8.36 -2.32 -1.18
N TYR A 118 -9.46 -2.81 -0.59
CA TYR A 118 -9.75 -4.23 -0.44
C TYR A 118 -10.48 -4.83 -1.64
N LEU A 119 -10.82 -4.05 -2.68
CA LEU A 119 -11.56 -4.55 -3.84
C LEU A 119 -10.91 -5.79 -4.49
N PRO A 120 -9.58 -5.87 -4.69
CA PRO A 120 -8.97 -7.09 -5.22
C PRO A 120 -9.23 -8.32 -4.34
N GLN A 121 -8.95 -8.21 -3.05
CA GLN A 121 -9.18 -9.27 -2.05
C GLN A 121 -10.65 -9.68 -2.06
N ALA A 122 -11.55 -8.70 -2.05
CA ALA A 122 -12.99 -8.88 -2.04
C ALA A 122 -13.49 -9.60 -3.30
N LEU A 123 -12.91 -9.32 -4.48
CA LEU A 123 -13.22 -10.06 -5.71
C LEU A 123 -12.82 -11.54 -5.59
N GLY A 124 -11.62 -11.82 -5.06
CA GLY A 124 -11.18 -13.19 -4.79
C GLY A 124 -12.10 -13.91 -3.79
N MET A 125 -12.53 -13.21 -2.74
CA MET A 125 -13.46 -13.74 -1.74
C MET A 125 -14.88 -13.95 -2.30
N SER A 126 -15.36 -13.05 -3.15
CA SER A 126 -16.65 -13.21 -3.85
C SER A 126 -16.64 -14.43 -4.77
N LEU A 127 -15.53 -14.68 -5.46
CA LEU A 127 -15.35 -15.91 -6.23
C LEU A 127 -15.39 -17.14 -5.32
N ALA A 128 -14.70 -17.11 -4.18
CA ALA A 128 -14.72 -18.22 -3.22
C ALA A 128 -16.14 -18.53 -2.73
N ARG A 129 -16.93 -17.49 -2.40
CA ARG A 129 -18.33 -17.66 -1.96
C ARG A 129 -19.25 -18.16 -3.07
N ALA A 130 -19.10 -17.63 -4.29
CA ALA A 130 -19.92 -18.03 -5.42
C ALA A 130 -19.72 -19.52 -5.78
N LEU A 131 -18.52 -20.05 -5.52
CA LEU A 131 -18.18 -21.45 -5.68
C LEU A 131 -18.42 -22.28 -4.41
N GLU A 132 -19.04 -21.69 -3.37
CA GLU A 132 -19.32 -22.32 -2.08
C GLU A 132 -18.08 -22.97 -1.42
N LEU A 133 -16.91 -22.36 -1.61
CA LEU A 133 -15.66 -22.92 -1.13
C LEU A 133 -15.51 -22.81 0.40
N PRO A 134 -14.81 -23.79 1.02
CA PRO A 134 -14.39 -23.76 2.43
C PRO A 134 -13.65 -22.47 2.82
N VAL A 135 -13.70 -22.13 4.12
CA VAL A 135 -13.14 -20.87 4.67
C VAL A 135 -11.65 -20.67 4.35
N PHE A 136 -10.91 -21.77 4.21
CA PHE A 136 -9.53 -21.76 3.73
C PHE A 136 -9.38 -21.00 2.40
N TYR A 137 -10.19 -21.30 1.39
CA TYR A 137 -10.04 -20.71 0.06
C TYR A 137 -10.43 -19.24 0.02
N LEU A 138 -11.22 -18.77 1.00
CA LEU A 138 -11.53 -17.35 1.16
C LEU A 138 -10.24 -16.53 1.35
N LEU A 139 -9.36 -16.97 2.25
CA LEU A 139 -8.06 -16.33 2.51
C LEU A 139 -7.16 -16.40 1.26
N TYR A 140 -6.97 -17.59 0.70
CA TYR A 140 -6.00 -17.79 -0.39
C TYR A 140 -6.42 -17.14 -1.71
N LEU A 141 -7.71 -17.14 -2.06
CA LEU A 141 -8.19 -16.39 -3.23
C LEU A 141 -8.11 -14.88 -3.01
N GLY A 142 -8.37 -14.40 -1.79
CA GLY A 142 -8.16 -12.99 -1.44
C GLY A 142 -6.69 -12.58 -1.60
N ARG A 143 -5.74 -13.37 -1.07
CA ARG A 143 -4.29 -13.17 -1.23
C ARG A 143 -3.88 -13.18 -2.71
N LEU A 144 -4.37 -14.14 -3.47
CA LEU A 144 -4.05 -14.27 -4.90
C LEU A 144 -4.49 -13.03 -5.68
N PHE A 145 -5.73 -12.56 -5.50
CA PHE A 145 -6.22 -11.39 -6.22
C PHE A 145 -5.50 -10.11 -5.78
N ASN A 146 -5.09 -10.00 -4.51
CA ASN A 146 -4.25 -8.89 -4.04
C ASN A 146 -2.90 -8.87 -4.76
N LEU A 147 -2.22 -10.03 -4.83
CA LEU A 147 -0.96 -10.20 -5.53
C LEU A 147 -1.09 -9.82 -7.01
N LEU A 148 -2.13 -10.30 -7.68
CA LEU A 148 -2.38 -10.01 -9.09
C LEU A 148 -2.63 -8.52 -9.33
N ALA A 149 -3.41 -7.86 -8.47
CA ALA A 149 -3.68 -6.43 -8.58
C ALA A 149 -2.40 -5.60 -8.38
N TRP A 150 -1.62 -5.89 -7.33
CA TRP A 150 -0.34 -5.23 -7.10
C TRP A 150 0.63 -5.44 -8.26
N ALA A 151 0.78 -6.69 -8.73
CA ALA A 151 1.65 -7.01 -9.85
C ALA A 151 1.23 -6.27 -11.13
N ALA A 152 -0.07 -6.17 -11.41
CA ALA A 152 -0.58 -5.42 -12.55
C ALA A 152 -0.30 -3.90 -12.44
N LEU A 153 -0.50 -3.30 -11.27
CA LEU A 153 -0.24 -1.88 -11.02
C LEU A 153 1.25 -1.55 -11.17
N VAL A 154 2.12 -2.33 -10.54
CA VAL A 154 3.58 -2.12 -10.61
C VAL A 154 4.11 -2.43 -12.00
N TYR A 155 3.64 -3.48 -12.66
CA TYR A 155 3.97 -3.76 -14.06
C TYR A 155 3.63 -2.56 -14.94
N ALA A 156 2.43 -1.99 -14.78
CA ALA A 156 2.01 -0.81 -15.50
C ALA A 156 2.89 0.41 -15.19
N ALA A 157 3.32 0.58 -13.93
CA ALA A 157 4.25 1.63 -13.53
C ALA A 157 5.60 1.50 -14.24
N ILE A 158 6.24 0.33 -14.15
CA ILE A 158 7.54 0.05 -14.79
C ILE A 158 7.46 0.23 -16.30
N ARG A 159 6.36 -0.20 -16.94
CA ARG A 159 6.15 -0.05 -18.39
C ARG A 159 5.94 1.39 -18.83
N ARG A 160 5.42 2.25 -17.94
CA ARG A 160 5.11 3.66 -18.22
C ARG A 160 6.21 4.62 -17.78
N ALA A 161 7.10 4.18 -16.90
CA ALA A 161 8.18 5.00 -16.37
C ALA A 161 9.13 5.43 -17.52
N PRO A 162 9.34 6.74 -17.73
CA PRO A 162 10.22 7.24 -18.79
C PRO A 162 11.71 7.02 -18.46
N ILE A 163 12.03 6.95 -17.18
CA ILE A 163 13.36 6.71 -16.61
C ILE A 163 13.21 5.79 -15.41
N LEU A 164 14.34 5.22 -14.95
CA LEU A 164 14.42 4.39 -13.75
C LEU A 164 13.55 3.10 -13.74
N PRO A 165 13.20 2.45 -14.87
CA PRO A 165 12.39 1.23 -14.81
C PRO A 165 13.08 0.06 -14.10
N TRP A 166 14.42 -0.05 -14.12
CA TRP A 166 15.14 -1.09 -13.37
C TRP A 166 15.19 -0.79 -11.88
N LEU A 167 15.33 0.48 -11.50
CA LEU A 167 15.20 0.88 -10.10
C LEU A 167 13.79 0.58 -9.58
N LEU A 168 12.73 0.92 -10.31
CA LEU A 168 11.35 0.56 -9.91
C LEU A 168 11.15 -0.96 -9.83
N PHE A 169 11.73 -1.71 -10.77
CA PHE A 169 11.75 -3.18 -10.73
C PHE A 169 12.36 -3.70 -9.42
N LEU A 170 13.51 -3.18 -9.00
CA LEU A 170 14.19 -3.61 -7.78
C LEU A 170 13.47 -3.13 -6.51
N LEU A 171 12.94 -1.91 -6.50
CA LEU A 171 12.19 -1.40 -5.35
C LEU A 171 10.95 -2.27 -5.09
N ALA A 172 10.27 -2.73 -6.14
CA ALA A 172 9.09 -3.56 -6.01
C ALA A 172 9.37 -5.04 -5.70
N LEU A 173 10.54 -5.58 -6.09
CA LEU A 173 10.91 -6.97 -5.84
C LEU A 173 11.54 -7.20 -4.45
N THR A 174 11.46 -6.24 -3.54
CA THR A 174 11.89 -6.47 -2.17
C THR A 174 11.07 -7.62 -1.54
N PRO A 175 11.70 -8.46 -0.70
CA PRO A 175 11.00 -9.52 0.03
C PRO A 175 9.76 -9.02 0.79
N ILE A 176 9.82 -7.85 1.43
CA ILE A 176 8.67 -7.29 2.13
C ILE A 176 7.52 -6.91 1.19
N SER A 177 7.81 -6.35 0.01
CA SER A 177 6.78 -6.00 -0.97
C SER A 177 6.05 -7.24 -1.48
N LEU A 178 6.80 -8.31 -1.76
CA LEU A 178 6.23 -9.59 -2.18
C LEU A 178 5.39 -10.25 -1.09
N GLN A 179 5.84 -10.25 0.18
CA GLN A 179 5.04 -10.75 1.30
C GLN A 179 3.74 -9.95 1.45
N GLN A 180 3.80 -8.63 1.43
CA GLN A 180 2.63 -7.75 1.56
C GLN A 180 1.65 -7.99 0.41
N ALA A 181 2.13 -8.07 -0.82
CA ALA A 181 1.30 -8.39 -1.99
C ALA A 181 0.67 -9.79 -1.92
N ALA A 182 1.37 -10.77 -1.35
CA ALA A 182 0.89 -12.14 -1.15
C ALA A 182 0.07 -12.34 0.15
N SER A 183 -0.30 -11.25 0.84
CA SER A 183 -1.15 -11.22 2.03
C SER A 183 -2.50 -10.56 1.73
N LEU A 184 -3.40 -10.44 2.70
CA LEU A 184 -4.61 -9.63 2.57
C LEU A 184 -4.42 -8.12 2.79
N SER A 185 -3.18 -7.67 3.02
CA SER A 185 -2.88 -6.26 3.29
C SER A 185 -3.36 -5.32 2.17
N PRO A 186 -4.11 -4.24 2.48
CA PRO A 186 -4.48 -3.20 1.51
C PRO A 186 -3.28 -2.37 1.05
N ASP A 187 -2.13 -2.51 1.71
CA ASP A 187 -0.90 -1.79 1.36
C ASP A 187 -0.34 -2.22 0.02
N ALA A 188 -0.66 -3.44 -0.43
CA ALA A 188 -0.33 -3.89 -1.78
C ALA A 188 -0.95 -2.96 -2.85
N VAL A 189 -2.24 -2.64 -2.75
CA VAL A 189 -2.89 -1.69 -3.67
C VAL A 189 -2.32 -0.29 -3.51
N THR A 190 -2.14 0.18 -2.27
CA THR A 190 -1.58 1.50 -1.96
C THR A 190 -0.19 1.68 -2.58
N ASN A 191 0.69 0.70 -2.40
CA ASN A 191 2.04 0.70 -2.96
C ASN A 191 1.99 0.65 -4.49
N GLY A 192 1.18 -0.23 -5.07
CA GLY A 192 1.03 -0.31 -6.53
C GLY A 192 0.60 1.02 -7.16
N LEU A 193 -0.30 1.75 -6.49
CA LEU A 193 -0.71 3.10 -6.89
C LEU A 193 0.40 4.13 -6.72
N ALA A 194 1.18 4.08 -5.64
CA ALA A 194 2.32 4.97 -5.44
C ALA A 194 3.38 4.79 -6.55
N PHE A 195 3.70 3.55 -6.93
CA PHE A 195 4.58 3.25 -8.08
C PHE A 195 4.02 3.83 -9.37
N LEU A 196 2.73 3.62 -9.64
CA LEU A 196 2.10 4.09 -10.87
C LEU A 196 1.97 5.62 -10.92
N LEU A 197 1.65 6.26 -9.78
CA LEU A 197 1.65 7.70 -9.60
C LEU A 197 3.04 8.27 -9.87
N PHE A 198 4.08 7.70 -9.28
CA PHE A 198 5.46 8.14 -9.48
C PHE A 198 5.86 8.08 -10.96
N ALA A 199 5.57 6.97 -11.65
CA ALA A 199 5.81 6.85 -13.09
C ALA A 199 5.03 7.91 -13.91
N GLY A 200 3.79 8.21 -13.53
CA GLY A 200 2.97 9.26 -14.13
C GLY A 200 3.55 10.67 -13.90
N LEU A 201 3.97 10.97 -12.67
CA LEU A 201 4.63 12.24 -12.31
C LEU A 201 5.93 12.43 -13.08
N LEU A 202 6.78 11.41 -13.16
CA LEU A 202 8.00 11.45 -13.96
C LEU A 202 7.70 11.76 -15.43
N ARG A 203 6.67 11.12 -16.00
CA ARG A 203 6.27 11.36 -17.39
C ARG A 203 5.78 12.79 -17.62
N LEU A 204 4.95 13.33 -16.71
CA LEU A 204 4.47 14.71 -16.81
C LEU A 204 5.58 15.73 -16.54
N TRP A 205 6.57 15.39 -15.75
CA TRP A 205 7.69 16.27 -15.43
C TRP A 205 8.75 16.29 -16.53
N LEU A 206 9.09 15.12 -17.09
CA LEU A 206 10.20 14.92 -18.05
C LEU A 206 9.81 14.99 -19.53
N ALA A 207 8.52 14.99 -19.88
CA ALA A 207 8.11 15.02 -21.29
C ALA A 207 8.71 16.22 -22.06
N PRO A 208 8.83 16.18 -23.40
CA PRO A 208 9.10 17.39 -24.21
C PRO A 208 7.94 18.39 -24.05
N GLU A 209 8.10 19.71 -24.29
CA GLU A 209 7.13 20.79 -23.98
C GLU A 209 5.65 20.63 -24.48
N GLU A 210 5.31 19.53 -25.12
CA GLU A 210 3.97 19.19 -25.58
C GLU A 210 2.96 19.02 -24.43
N VAL A 211 1.72 19.46 -24.70
CA VAL A 211 0.57 19.20 -23.82
C VAL A 211 0.24 17.71 -23.91
N PRO A 212 0.29 16.95 -22.79
CA PRO A 212 -0.04 15.54 -22.80
C PRO A 212 -1.52 15.33 -23.13
N ALA A 213 -1.87 14.13 -23.61
CA ALA A 213 -3.26 13.73 -23.72
C ALA A 213 -4.00 13.95 -22.38
N PRO A 214 -5.23 14.53 -22.36
CA PRO A 214 -5.95 14.82 -21.13
C PRO A 214 -6.06 13.63 -20.17
N ALA A 215 -6.22 12.41 -20.72
CA ALA A 215 -6.26 11.18 -19.95
C ALA A 215 -4.97 10.90 -19.15
N THR A 216 -3.80 11.35 -19.61
CA THR A 216 -2.53 11.18 -18.89
C THR A 216 -2.46 12.13 -17.68
N LEU A 217 -2.80 13.40 -17.88
CA LEU A 217 -2.79 14.39 -16.82
C LEU A 217 -3.87 14.10 -15.77
N VAL A 218 -5.13 13.97 -16.21
CA VAL A 218 -6.27 13.66 -15.33
C VAL A 218 -6.09 12.31 -14.67
N GLY A 219 -5.61 11.29 -15.40
CA GLY A 219 -5.30 9.98 -14.83
C GLY A 219 -4.25 10.03 -13.73
N THR A 220 -3.17 10.80 -13.91
CA THR A 220 -2.13 10.96 -12.86
C THR A 220 -2.68 11.70 -11.65
N MET A 221 -3.48 12.75 -11.84
CA MET A 221 -4.16 13.45 -10.74
C MET A 221 -5.16 12.54 -10.03
N ALA A 222 -5.91 11.71 -10.76
CA ALA A 222 -6.82 10.74 -10.18
C ALA A 222 -6.08 9.68 -9.35
N LEU A 223 -4.90 9.22 -9.79
CA LEU A 223 -4.04 8.32 -9.00
C LEU A 223 -3.58 8.98 -7.69
N GLY A 224 -3.20 10.25 -7.74
CA GLY A 224 -2.85 11.02 -6.54
C GLY A 224 -4.02 11.10 -5.55
N LEU A 225 -5.23 11.39 -6.05
CA LEU A 225 -6.43 11.42 -5.23
C LEU A 225 -6.75 10.03 -4.67
N LEU A 226 -6.68 8.99 -5.48
CA LEU A 226 -6.88 7.60 -5.03
C LEU A 226 -5.91 7.25 -3.91
N LEU A 227 -4.62 7.59 -4.01
CA LEU A 227 -3.65 7.29 -2.95
C LEU A 227 -4.05 7.93 -1.61
N THR A 228 -4.50 9.19 -1.64
CA THR A 228 -5.07 9.91 -0.48
C THR A 228 -6.33 9.26 0.05
N LEU A 229 -7.18 8.76 -0.84
CA LEU A 229 -8.36 7.95 -0.50
C LEU A 229 -7.99 6.57 0.06
N SER A 230 -6.78 6.04 -0.14
CA SER A 230 -6.31 4.80 0.50
C SER A 230 -5.82 5.09 1.92
N LYS A 231 -5.00 6.14 2.04
CA LYS A 231 -4.32 6.53 3.28
C LYS A 231 -4.16 8.05 3.28
N PHE A 232 -4.80 8.71 4.25
CA PHE A 232 -4.92 10.18 4.25
C PHE A 232 -3.56 10.91 4.28
N ALA A 233 -2.54 10.34 4.92
CA ALA A 233 -1.20 10.93 5.00
C ALA A 233 -0.58 11.17 3.60
N TYR A 234 -0.91 10.31 2.64
CA TYR A 234 -0.45 10.44 1.26
C TYR A 234 -1.09 11.62 0.51
N GLY A 235 -2.07 12.33 1.11
CA GLY A 235 -2.57 13.60 0.59
C GLY A 235 -1.48 14.66 0.41
N LEU A 236 -0.37 14.55 1.15
CA LEU A 236 0.80 15.41 1.00
C LEU A 236 1.55 15.18 -0.32
N HIS A 237 1.42 14.00 -0.94
CA HIS A 237 1.96 13.75 -2.30
C HIS A 237 1.33 14.68 -3.34
N ALA A 238 0.16 15.27 -3.07
CA ALA A 238 -0.40 16.28 -3.94
C ALA A 238 0.57 17.45 -4.17
N LEU A 239 1.43 17.78 -3.19
CA LEU A 239 2.43 18.86 -3.29
C LEU A 239 3.49 18.59 -4.37
N LEU A 240 3.69 17.33 -4.76
CA LEU A 240 4.59 16.97 -5.85
C LEU A 240 4.07 17.47 -7.22
N PHE A 241 2.76 17.66 -7.38
CA PHE A 241 2.16 18.14 -8.62
C PHE A 241 2.52 19.60 -8.93
N ILE A 242 3.02 20.36 -7.94
CA ILE A 242 3.54 21.71 -8.17
C ILE A 242 4.76 21.69 -9.11
N LEU A 243 5.54 20.61 -9.10
CA LEU A 243 6.70 20.45 -9.97
C LEU A 243 6.31 20.27 -11.45
N ILE A 244 5.04 20.00 -11.75
CA ILE A 244 4.55 19.85 -13.12
C ILE A 244 4.54 21.24 -13.81
N PRO A 245 5.26 21.41 -14.94
CA PRO A 245 5.31 22.68 -15.66
C PRO A 245 3.92 23.12 -16.16
N TRP A 246 3.67 24.43 -16.24
CA TRP A 246 2.39 24.97 -16.70
C TRP A 246 2.06 24.63 -18.16
N GLN A 247 3.09 24.38 -18.97
CA GLN A 247 2.97 23.92 -20.35
C GLN A 247 2.16 22.62 -20.43
N ARG A 248 2.20 21.77 -19.40
CA ARG A 248 1.40 20.52 -19.33
C ARG A 248 -0.09 20.73 -19.23
N PHE A 249 -0.51 21.90 -18.74
CA PHE A 249 -1.91 22.24 -18.59
C PHE A 249 -2.41 23.09 -19.77
N GLY A 250 -1.55 23.39 -20.75
CA GLY A 250 -1.82 24.25 -21.90
C GLY A 250 -1.81 25.76 -21.57
N SER A 251 -2.15 26.16 -20.35
CA SER A 251 -2.03 27.55 -19.89
C SER A 251 -1.80 27.65 -18.38
N ARG A 252 -1.26 28.79 -17.93
CA ARG A 252 -1.07 29.07 -16.49
C ARG A 252 -2.40 29.05 -15.72
N GLY A 253 -3.48 29.59 -16.30
CA GLY A 253 -4.80 29.58 -15.69
C GLY A 253 -5.37 28.18 -15.52
N ARG A 254 -5.21 27.31 -16.54
CA ARG A 254 -5.61 25.89 -16.45
C ARG A 254 -4.80 25.13 -15.41
N ARG A 255 -3.50 25.42 -15.27
CA ARG A 255 -2.67 24.85 -14.19
C ARG A 255 -3.19 25.27 -12.82
N LEU A 256 -3.43 26.56 -12.62
CA LEU A 256 -3.92 27.06 -11.34
C LEU A 256 -5.27 26.44 -10.98
N LEU A 257 -6.24 26.41 -11.90
CA LEU A 257 -7.53 25.79 -11.67
C LEU A 257 -7.42 24.28 -11.39
N GLY A 258 -6.65 23.56 -12.23
CA GLY A 258 -6.46 22.11 -12.07
C GLY A 258 -5.80 21.75 -10.75
N LEU A 259 -4.74 22.46 -10.37
CA LEU A 259 -4.08 22.26 -9.08
C LEU A 259 -4.98 22.67 -7.91
N ALA A 260 -5.71 23.79 -8.01
CA ALA A 260 -6.63 24.22 -6.94
C ALA A 260 -7.73 23.19 -6.67
N LEU A 261 -8.35 22.65 -7.74
CA LEU A 261 -9.35 21.58 -7.61
C LEU A 261 -8.73 20.31 -7.00
N PHE A 262 -7.55 19.91 -7.48
CA PHE A 262 -6.87 18.72 -6.99
C PHE A 262 -6.46 18.84 -5.53
N PHE A 263 -5.85 19.96 -5.14
CA PHE A 263 -5.51 20.24 -3.74
C PHE A 263 -6.76 20.33 -2.87
N GLY A 264 -7.81 20.99 -3.35
CA GLY A 264 -9.08 21.10 -2.65
C GLY A 264 -9.69 19.73 -2.34
N LEU A 265 -9.70 18.81 -3.31
CA LEU A 265 -10.21 17.45 -3.12
C LEU A 265 -9.36 16.63 -2.13
N ASN A 266 -8.04 16.68 -2.26
CA ASN A 266 -7.14 15.99 -1.32
C ASN A 266 -7.31 16.53 0.11
N LEU A 267 -7.31 17.86 0.26
CA LEU A 267 -7.49 18.52 1.55
C LEU A 267 -8.87 18.22 2.15
N ALA A 268 -9.93 18.24 1.35
CA ALA A 268 -11.27 17.91 1.81
C ALA A 268 -11.33 16.48 2.37
N TRP A 269 -10.71 15.51 1.70
CA TRP A 269 -10.64 14.14 2.19
C TRP A 269 -9.78 14.00 3.46
N MET A 270 -8.62 14.65 3.49
CA MET A 270 -7.76 14.64 4.68
C MET A 270 -8.50 15.23 5.88
N LEU A 271 -9.14 16.40 5.74
CA LEU A 271 -9.91 17.02 6.82
C LEU A 271 -11.12 16.18 7.22
N HIS A 272 -11.82 15.55 6.27
CA HIS A 272 -12.91 14.62 6.57
C HIS A 272 -12.40 13.47 7.43
N THR A 273 -11.31 12.83 7.02
CA THR A 273 -10.70 11.70 7.74
C THR A 273 -10.24 12.12 9.14
N LEU A 274 -9.51 13.24 9.26
CA LEU A 274 -9.01 13.76 10.54
C LEU A 274 -10.14 14.10 11.52
N ARG A 275 -11.21 14.77 11.06
CA ARG A 275 -12.38 15.10 11.89
C ARG A 275 -13.14 13.86 12.30
N SER A 276 -13.29 12.91 11.38
CA SER A 276 -13.94 11.64 11.65
C SER A 276 -13.09 10.74 12.56
N GLY A 277 -11.78 10.97 12.64
CA GLY A 277 -10.80 10.30 13.49
C GLY A 277 -10.71 10.81 14.93
N GLY A 278 -11.51 11.82 15.30
CA GLY A 278 -11.65 12.32 16.68
C GLY A 278 -12.48 11.43 17.61
N ASP A 279 -13.00 10.29 17.10
CA ASP A 279 -13.57 9.23 17.92
C ASP A 279 -12.42 8.48 18.63
N PRO A 280 -12.44 8.28 19.97
CA PRO A 280 -11.40 7.53 20.69
C PRO A 280 -11.14 6.13 20.13
N ALA A 281 -12.09 5.52 19.39
CA ALA A 281 -11.89 4.27 18.66
C ALA A 281 -11.03 4.41 17.38
N ARG A 282 -10.83 5.63 16.87
CA ARG A 282 -10.00 5.99 15.70
C ARG A 282 -8.75 6.80 16.09
N ALA A 283 -8.55 7.06 17.38
CA ALA A 283 -7.49 7.93 17.90
C ALA A 283 -6.10 7.27 17.83
N GLY A 284 -5.50 7.27 16.64
CA GLY A 284 -4.08 6.99 16.43
C GLY A 284 -3.24 8.24 16.14
N GLY A 285 -3.78 9.28 15.49
CA GLY A 285 -2.94 10.42 15.08
C GLY A 285 -3.65 11.70 14.60
N GLY A 286 -4.94 11.66 14.23
CA GLY A 286 -5.57 12.80 13.55
C GLY A 286 -5.70 14.09 14.38
N GLY A 287 -6.00 13.97 15.68
CA GLY A 287 -6.02 15.10 16.61
C GLY A 287 -4.61 15.64 16.93
N ARG A 288 -3.60 14.77 16.92
CA ARG A 288 -2.19 15.16 17.12
C ARG A 288 -1.66 15.92 15.92
N LEU A 289 -1.96 15.50 14.70
CA LEU A 289 -1.54 16.20 13.49
C LEU A 289 -2.09 17.63 13.44
N LEU A 290 -3.37 17.84 13.76
CA LEU A 290 -3.96 19.19 13.79
C LEU A 290 -3.32 20.08 14.87
N ALA A 291 -2.94 19.51 16.01
CA ALA A 291 -2.20 20.23 17.06
C ALA A 291 -0.76 20.55 16.63
N LEU A 292 -0.07 19.61 15.98
CA LEU A 292 1.29 19.82 15.47
C LEU A 292 1.35 20.88 14.36
N LEU A 293 0.30 21.02 13.54
CA LEU A 293 0.24 22.07 12.52
C LEU A 293 0.18 23.50 13.11
N GLN A 294 -0.14 23.64 14.41
CA GLN A 294 -0.10 24.92 15.11
C GLN A 294 1.33 25.31 15.52
N ASP A 295 2.26 24.35 15.52
CA ASP A 295 3.69 24.56 15.77
C ASP A 295 4.53 23.91 14.65
N PRO A 296 4.76 24.64 13.53
CA PRO A 296 5.48 24.11 12.39
C PRO A 296 6.91 23.68 12.72
N VAL A 297 7.58 24.33 13.68
CA VAL A 297 8.95 23.97 14.06
C VAL A 297 8.94 22.61 14.74
N HIS A 298 8.07 22.45 15.74
CA HIS A 298 7.92 21.18 16.44
C HIS A 298 7.48 20.04 15.51
N PHE A 299 6.62 20.33 14.52
CA PHE A 299 6.24 19.34 13.50
C PHE A 299 7.44 18.80 12.71
N PHE A 300 8.37 19.67 12.28
CA PHE A 300 9.59 19.22 11.61
C PHE A 300 10.54 18.47 12.55
N GLU A 301 10.62 18.88 13.81
CA GLU A 301 11.39 18.17 14.83
C GLU A 301 10.88 16.74 15.02
N VAL A 302 9.56 16.53 15.10
CA VAL A 302 8.94 15.20 15.18
C VAL A 302 9.33 14.34 13.99
N GLY A 303 9.31 14.89 12.77
CA GLY A 303 9.76 14.16 11.58
C GLY A 303 11.22 13.73 11.65
N LEU A 304 12.10 14.64 12.05
CA LEU A 304 13.53 14.36 12.20
C LEU A 304 13.82 13.37 13.33
N ASP A 305 13.15 13.51 14.47
CA ASP A 305 13.28 12.60 15.61
C ASP A 305 12.73 11.21 15.28
N THR A 306 11.64 11.14 14.52
CA THR A 306 11.12 9.87 13.99
C THR A 306 12.18 9.19 13.11
N LEU A 307 12.83 9.92 12.21
CA LEU A 307 13.90 9.36 11.39
C LEU A 307 15.14 8.98 12.20
N ARG A 308 15.47 9.73 13.25
CA ARG A 308 16.59 9.40 14.16
C ARG A 308 16.31 8.13 14.95
N VAL A 309 15.09 7.96 15.46
CA VAL A 309 14.70 6.81 16.28
C VAL A 309 14.43 5.57 15.44
N TYR A 310 13.68 5.71 14.34
CA TYR A 310 13.18 4.59 13.54
C TYR A 310 13.86 4.43 12.16
N GLY A 311 14.78 5.31 11.77
CA GLY A 311 15.38 5.29 10.43
C GLY A 311 16.06 3.96 10.08
N LEU A 312 16.90 3.43 10.99
CA LEU A 312 17.53 2.12 10.78
C LEU A 312 16.50 0.99 10.73
N PHE A 313 15.47 1.06 11.57
CA PHE A 313 14.37 0.12 11.58
C PHE A 313 13.63 0.11 10.23
N TYR A 314 13.30 1.28 9.68
CA TYR A 314 12.68 1.40 8.35
C TYR A 314 13.58 0.88 7.22
N LEU A 315 14.88 1.15 7.27
CA LEU A 315 15.82 0.65 6.27
C LEU A 315 15.91 -0.89 6.28
N GLU A 316 15.85 -1.51 7.46
CA GLU A 316 15.82 -2.97 7.58
C GLU A 316 14.46 -3.55 7.15
N GLN A 317 13.36 -2.90 7.54
CA GLN A 317 12.00 -3.31 7.18
C GLN A 317 11.74 -3.24 5.67
N PHE A 318 12.24 -2.19 5.01
CA PHE A 318 12.07 -1.97 3.58
C PHE A 318 12.58 -3.15 2.73
N VAL A 319 13.61 -3.86 3.20
CA VAL A 319 14.14 -5.02 2.51
C VAL A 319 13.48 -6.31 3.02
N GLY A 320 13.53 -6.60 4.33
CA GLY A 320 13.12 -7.93 4.77
C GLY A 320 13.03 -8.17 6.26
N ARG A 321 12.30 -7.32 6.99
CA ARG A 321 11.68 -7.78 8.24
C ARG A 321 10.32 -8.39 7.91
N LEU A 322 10.31 -9.69 7.71
CA LEU A 322 9.18 -10.50 7.25
C LEU A 322 8.28 -10.93 8.43
N GLY A 323 7.22 -11.67 8.13
CA GLY A 323 6.23 -12.13 9.12
C GLY A 323 5.52 -10.95 9.77
N HIS A 324 5.36 -10.99 11.10
CA HIS A 324 4.85 -9.90 11.93
C HIS A 324 5.95 -8.88 12.28
N LEU A 325 6.86 -8.61 11.32
CA LEU A 325 8.07 -7.82 11.51
C LEU A 325 9.06 -8.44 12.53
N ASP A 326 8.95 -9.74 12.73
CA ASP A 326 9.70 -10.56 13.68
C ASP A 326 10.66 -11.54 12.98
N THR A 327 10.56 -11.68 11.66
CA THR A 327 11.37 -12.61 10.85
C THR A 327 12.39 -11.82 10.03
N ASN A 328 13.54 -11.53 10.62
CA ASN A 328 14.57 -10.68 10.00
C ASN A 328 15.45 -11.47 9.02
N LEU A 329 15.62 -10.95 7.81
CA LEU A 329 16.67 -11.43 6.91
C LEU A 329 18.07 -11.13 7.48
N PRO A 330 19.10 -11.92 7.10
CA PRO A 330 20.47 -11.63 7.50
C PRO A 330 20.88 -10.21 7.11
N ARG A 331 21.47 -9.46 8.04
CA ARG A 331 21.89 -8.05 7.81
C ARG A 331 22.76 -7.88 6.57
N ALA A 332 23.64 -8.85 6.28
CA ALA A 332 24.47 -8.82 5.08
C ALA A 332 23.65 -8.78 3.78
N LEU A 333 22.52 -9.49 3.73
CA LEU A 333 21.61 -9.49 2.59
C LEU A 333 20.88 -8.14 2.46
N ILE A 334 20.47 -7.55 3.58
CA ILE A 334 19.85 -6.21 3.63
C ILE A 334 20.82 -5.15 3.08
N VAL A 335 22.06 -5.15 3.57
CA VAL A 335 23.11 -4.22 3.10
C VAL A 335 23.40 -4.42 1.62
N TYR A 336 23.56 -5.68 1.18
CA TYR A 336 23.76 -5.99 -0.24
C TYR A 336 22.63 -5.45 -1.12
N TYR A 337 21.37 -5.60 -0.69
CA TYR A 337 20.21 -5.09 -1.43
C TYR A 337 20.23 -3.56 -1.55
N TRP A 338 20.57 -2.85 -0.48
CA TRP A 338 20.72 -1.39 -0.52
C TRP A 338 21.85 -0.93 -1.42
N LEU A 339 23.00 -1.62 -1.40
CA LEU A 339 24.11 -1.35 -2.32
C LEU A 339 23.72 -1.60 -3.78
N LEU A 340 22.93 -2.64 -4.04
CA LEU A 340 22.39 -2.93 -5.37
C LEU A 340 21.44 -1.82 -5.85
N LEU A 341 20.51 -1.39 -4.99
CA LEU A 341 19.60 -0.27 -5.30
C LEU A 341 20.37 1.02 -5.61
N LEU A 342 21.37 1.35 -4.78
CA LEU A 342 22.22 2.52 -5.01
C LEU A 342 23.02 2.40 -6.31
N GLY A 343 23.60 1.22 -6.57
CA GLY A 343 24.33 0.95 -7.80
C GLY A 343 23.45 1.13 -9.04
N VAL A 344 22.24 0.58 -9.04
CA VAL A 344 21.30 0.74 -10.16
C VAL A 344 20.84 2.20 -10.29
N ALA A 345 20.53 2.88 -9.19
CA ALA A 345 20.15 4.29 -9.23
C ALA A 345 21.26 5.20 -9.81
N LEU A 346 22.54 4.87 -9.59
CA LEU A 346 23.68 5.63 -10.12
C LEU A 346 24.00 5.28 -11.59
N LEU A 347 23.77 4.03 -12.00
CA LEU A 347 24.14 3.52 -13.33
C LEU A 347 23.01 3.64 -14.36
N GLU A 348 21.75 3.63 -13.92
CA GLU A 348 20.59 3.78 -14.79
C GLU A 348 20.52 5.22 -15.31
N ARG A 349 21.08 5.43 -16.51
CA ARG A 349 21.15 6.75 -17.14
C ARG A 349 19.75 7.33 -17.29
N GLU A 350 19.60 8.60 -16.92
CA GLU A 350 18.38 9.38 -17.14
C GLU A 350 18.41 10.04 -18.53
N PRO A 351 17.70 9.52 -19.54
CA PRO A 351 17.44 10.29 -20.75
C PRO A 351 16.51 11.47 -20.39
N GLY A 352 17.07 12.68 -20.27
CA GLY A 352 16.29 13.89 -20.07
C GLY A 352 16.93 14.92 -19.16
N ARG A 353 16.13 15.91 -18.73
CA ARG A 353 16.54 16.91 -17.75
C ARG A 353 16.55 16.27 -16.35
N GLY A 354 17.71 16.19 -15.72
CA GLY A 354 17.81 15.77 -14.31
C GLY A 354 17.14 16.75 -13.34
N LEU A 355 16.88 16.29 -12.11
CA LEU A 355 16.29 17.11 -11.04
C LEU A 355 17.25 18.23 -10.63
N LYS A 356 16.79 19.49 -10.64
CA LYS A 356 17.52 20.61 -10.06
C LYS A 356 17.63 20.45 -8.54
N PRO A 357 18.67 21.01 -7.88
CA PRO A 357 18.80 20.95 -6.43
C PRO A 357 17.55 21.40 -5.67
N ALA A 358 16.88 22.46 -6.13
CA ALA A 358 15.63 22.94 -5.53
C ALA A 358 14.46 21.94 -5.67
N GLU A 359 14.38 21.20 -6.78
CA GLU A 359 13.35 20.18 -6.99
C GLU A 359 13.60 18.97 -6.08
N LYS A 360 14.87 18.57 -5.91
CA LYS A 360 15.26 17.52 -4.94
C LYS A 360 14.93 17.93 -3.50
N ALA A 361 15.25 19.17 -3.13
CA ALA A 361 14.94 19.70 -1.80
C ALA A 361 13.42 19.75 -1.55
N TRP A 362 12.63 20.13 -2.56
CA TRP A 362 11.16 20.11 -2.47
C TRP A 362 10.62 18.70 -2.24
N ILE A 363 11.06 17.72 -3.04
CA ILE A 363 10.65 16.32 -2.88
C ILE A 363 11.03 15.80 -1.48
N ALA A 364 12.28 16.04 -1.04
CA ALA A 364 12.73 15.64 0.29
C ALA A 364 11.91 16.28 1.41
N GLY A 365 11.56 17.56 1.26
CA GLY A 365 10.68 18.28 2.20
C GLY A 365 9.30 17.66 2.27
N VAL A 366 8.66 17.36 1.12
CA VAL A 366 7.34 16.70 1.09
C VAL A 366 7.38 15.34 1.79
N LEU A 367 8.41 14.53 1.52
CA LEU A 367 8.57 13.23 2.15
C LEU A 367 8.84 13.32 3.67
N LEU A 368 9.61 14.31 4.12
CA LEU A 368 9.86 14.53 5.55
C LEU A 368 8.57 14.94 6.29
N VAL A 369 7.77 15.83 5.70
CA VAL A 369 6.46 16.23 6.23
C VAL A 369 5.53 15.02 6.30
N GLU A 370 5.58 14.12 5.31
CA GLU A 370 4.78 12.90 5.33
C GLU A 370 5.19 11.93 6.44
N VAL A 371 6.49 11.73 6.67
CA VAL A 371 6.97 10.94 7.81
C VAL A 371 6.45 11.53 9.13
N ALA A 372 6.51 12.85 9.30
CA ALA A 372 5.98 13.54 10.47
C ALA A 372 4.44 13.44 10.58
N ALA A 373 3.72 13.28 9.47
CA ALA A 373 2.26 13.20 9.47
C ALA A 373 1.71 11.80 9.80
N ILE A 374 2.55 10.77 9.70
CA ILE A 374 2.19 9.38 10.01
C ILE A 374 2.31 9.09 11.53
N TRP A 375 3.08 9.89 12.27
CA TRP A 375 3.37 9.73 13.70
C TRP A 375 2.85 10.91 14.52
#